data_AF-A0A9N9EPL8-F1
#
_entry.id   AF-A0A9N9EPL8-F1
#
_cell.length_a   1.000
_cell.length_b   1.000
_cell.length_c   1.000
_cell.angle_alpha   90.00
_cell.angle_beta   90.00
_cell.angle_gamma   90.00
#
_symmetry.space_group_name_H-M   'P 1'
#
loop_
_entity.id
_entity.type
_entity.pdbx_description
1 polymer ?
#
loop_
_entity_poly.entity_id
_entity_poly.type
_entity_poly.pdbx_seq_one_letter_code
_entity_poly.pdbx_strand_id
1 'polypeptide(L)'
;RISLPIVKIALLGNEISLTNKIETVTGKSTLRGLISSGIYINSLTKNVEIFKVIPTLSPVALQYFCISNKDNTSEDAGIVANILRHLLITESSFDNEVLDGKPFEMFHTNWELLYRALQKNGKVMSLHKIYGLHKEEIKIQLQRKTIAFCHNEIEFPPNDKIYDSFKKSFENLMDYIFVSKKSNNSSFDIVIFERKADGSGYIAINIECRFSYPNKKTLLESNEILDKYKLMHDKYLMHVRYLCNRFRLESNSWEDGIFYDRSAVGKLKMTKDDIYLVFIVWKNIGKLNYDILNNKNIIIVKRKNLEKIYTPLLVIHPHFYNKILEQINNTIYEN
;
A
#
# COMPACT_ATOMS: atom_id res chain seq x y z
N ARG A 1 -2.21 27.26 -11.30
CA ARG A 1 -2.13 26.44 -10.08
C ARG A 1 -2.90 25.14 -10.31
N ILE A 2 -2.30 23.99 -10.03
CA ILE A 2 -2.96 22.67 -10.17
C ILE A 2 -3.81 22.40 -8.92
N SER A 3 -5.06 21.99 -9.09
CA SER A 3 -6.00 21.73 -7.99
C SER A 3 -5.92 20.27 -7.52
N LEU A 4 -6.31 20.00 -6.26
CA LEU A 4 -6.35 18.63 -5.73
C LEU A 4 -7.26 17.68 -6.55
N PRO A 5 -8.45 18.09 -7.05
CA PRO A 5 -9.26 17.24 -7.92
C PRO A 5 -8.53 16.73 -9.16
N ILE A 6 -7.70 17.57 -9.81
CA ILE A 6 -6.89 17.18 -10.98
C ILE A 6 -5.90 16.07 -10.61
N VAL A 7 -5.19 16.25 -9.49
CA VAL A 7 -4.18 15.30 -8.99
C VAL A 7 -4.84 13.99 -8.57
N LYS A 8 -5.93 14.07 -7.81
CA LYS A 8 -6.67 12.91 -7.31
C LYS A 8 -7.20 12.02 -8.42
N ILE A 9 -7.66 12.60 -9.52
CA ILE A 9 -8.12 11.85 -10.68
C ILE A 9 -6.99 11.01 -11.29
N ALA A 10 -5.80 11.60 -11.47
CA ALA A 10 -4.67 10.86 -11.99
C ALA A 10 -4.26 9.75 -11.02
N LEU A 11 -3.96 10.10 -9.77
CA LEU A 11 -3.40 9.17 -8.78
C LEU A 11 -4.33 8.01 -8.41
N LEU A 12 -5.65 8.16 -8.55
CA LEU A 12 -6.58 7.05 -8.34
C LEU A 12 -6.63 6.06 -9.51
N GLY A 13 -6.06 6.40 -10.67
CA GLY A 13 -5.86 5.47 -11.79
C GLY A 13 -7.13 4.89 -12.41
N ASN A 14 -8.28 5.55 -12.23
CA ASN A 14 -9.55 5.09 -12.81
C ASN A 14 -9.71 5.59 -14.24
N GLU A 15 -10.39 4.80 -15.06
CA GLU A 15 -10.79 5.22 -16.39
C GLU A 15 -11.91 6.28 -16.32
N ILE A 16 -11.71 7.42 -16.96
CA ILE A 16 -12.60 8.58 -16.90
C ILE A 16 -12.92 9.07 -18.30
N SER A 17 -14.16 9.51 -18.49
CA SER A 17 -14.59 10.09 -19.77
C SER A 17 -13.93 11.43 -20.06
N LEU A 18 -13.54 11.63 -21.33
CA LEU A 18 -12.95 12.88 -21.81
C LEU A 18 -13.85 14.11 -21.63
N THR A 19 -15.17 13.91 -21.56
CA THR A 19 -16.17 14.98 -21.35
C THR A 19 -16.38 15.29 -19.86
N ASN A 20 -15.82 14.50 -18.95
CA ASN A 20 -15.98 14.70 -17.53
C ASN A 20 -15.43 16.08 -17.12
N LYS A 21 -16.21 16.83 -16.34
CA LYS A 21 -15.85 18.17 -15.88
C LYS A 21 -15.15 18.09 -14.53
N ILE A 22 -13.95 18.65 -14.46
CA ILE A 22 -13.07 18.61 -13.31
C ILE A 22 -12.91 20.03 -12.80
N GLU A 23 -12.99 20.20 -11.48
CA GLU A 23 -12.82 21.48 -10.81
C GLU A 23 -11.35 21.91 -10.85
N THR A 24 -11.14 23.12 -11.36
CA THR A 24 -9.85 23.79 -11.49
C THR A 24 -9.87 25.07 -10.66
N VAL A 25 -8.72 25.74 -10.55
CA VAL A 25 -8.63 27.02 -9.83
C VAL A 25 -9.41 28.14 -10.54
N THR A 26 -9.67 28.01 -11.84
CA THR A 26 -10.36 29.01 -12.66
C THR A 26 -11.80 28.61 -13.00
N GLY A 27 -12.33 27.52 -12.44
CA GLY A 27 -13.70 27.04 -12.67
C GLY A 27 -13.75 25.55 -12.97
N LYS A 28 -14.39 25.16 -14.08
CA LYS A 28 -14.50 23.76 -14.50
C LYS A 28 -13.94 23.58 -15.90
N SER A 29 -13.06 22.59 -16.08
CA SER A 29 -12.52 22.19 -17.38
C SER A 29 -12.85 20.75 -17.67
N THR A 30 -13.02 20.40 -18.95
CA THR A 30 -13.17 18.99 -19.35
C THR A 30 -11.82 18.29 -19.26
N LEU A 31 -11.83 16.97 -19.02
CA LEU A 31 -10.61 16.16 -19.08
C LEU A 31 -9.88 16.33 -20.43
N ARG A 32 -10.63 16.38 -21.54
CA ARG A 32 -10.06 16.69 -22.86
C ARG A 32 -9.33 18.03 -22.87
N GLY A 33 -9.93 19.09 -22.34
CA GLY A 33 -9.30 20.41 -22.26
C GLY A 33 -8.02 20.41 -21.42
N LEU A 34 -7.99 19.65 -20.32
CA LEU A 34 -6.82 19.51 -19.47
C LEU A 34 -5.68 18.69 -20.13
N ILE A 35 -6.02 17.70 -20.95
CA ILE A 35 -5.03 17.00 -21.79
C ILE A 35 -4.46 17.97 -22.84
N SER A 36 -5.32 18.70 -23.55
CA SER A 36 -4.89 19.69 -24.54
C SER A 36 -4.03 20.82 -23.96
N SER A 37 -4.18 21.12 -22.66
CA SER A 37 -3.34 22.11 -21.96
C SER A 37 -2.03 21.53 -21.38
N GLY A 38 -1.70 20.26 -21.64
CA GLY A 38 -0.48 19.61 -21.15
C GLY A 38 -0.47 19.29 -19.64
N ILE A 39 -1.62 19.39 -18.96
CA ILE A 39 -1.73 18.98 -17.54
C ILE A 39 -1.64 17.45 -17.42
N TYR A 40 -2.20 16.74 -18.40
CA TYR A 40 -2.11 15.30 -18.53
C TYR A 40 -1.34 14.93 -19.81
N ILE A 41 -0.51 13.88 -19.77
CA ILE A 41 0.35 13.41 -20.87
C ILE A 41 -0.26 12.26 -21.68
N ASN A 42 -1.55 11.97 -21.49
CA ASN A 42 -2.22 10.87 -22.17
C ASN A 42 -2.06 10.95 -23.70
N SER A 43 -1.53 9.87 -24.29
CA SER A 43 -1.62 9.66 -25.73
C SER A 43 -3.07 9.26 -26.05
N LEU A 44 -3.72 9.98 -26.97
CA LEU A 44 -5.08 9.69 -27.44
C LEU A 44 -5.04 8.97 -28.81
N THR A 45 -4.08 8.07 -28.99
CA THR A 45 -3.70 7.54 -30.31
C THR A 45 -4.38 6.23 -30.67
N LYS A 46 -5.09 5.56 -29.75
CA LYS A 46 -5.85 4.34 -30.05
C LYS A 46 -7.34 4.63 -30.22
N ASN A 47 -7.99 3.99 -31.19
CA ASN A 47 -9.44 4.12 -31.46
C ASN A 47 -10.35 3.80 -30.24
N VAL A 48 -9.83 3.13 -29.22
CA VAL A 48 -10.55 2.81 -27.98
C VAL A 48 -10.51 3.96 -26.95
N GLU A 49 -9.55 4.89 -27.09
CA GLU A 49 -9.32 6.04 -26.18
C GLU A 49 -10.16 7.28 -26.56
N ILE A 50 -11.03 7.17 -27.58
CA ILE A 50 -11.83 8.29 -28.11
C ILE A 50 -12.83 8.83 -27.07
N PHE A 51 -13.22 8.02 -26.09
CA PHE A 51 -14.27 8.37 -25.12
C PHE A 51 -13.81 8.41 -23.66
N LYS A 52 -12.83 7.58 -23.28
CA LYS A 52 -12.33 7.48 -21.91
C LYS A 52 -10.84 7.16 -21.89
N VAL A 53 -10.16 7.59 -20.83
CA VAL A 53 -8.74 7.34 -20.58
C VAL A 53 -8.46 7.22 -19.08
N ILE A 54 -7.36 6.59 -18.69
CA ILE A 54 -6.80 6.69 -17.34
C ILE A 54 -5.89 7.93 -17.29
N PRO A 55 -6.28 9.04 -16.66
CA PRO A 55 -5.51 10.28 -16.73
C PRO A 55 -4.13 10.11 -16.10
N THR A 56 -3.10 10.49 -16.84
CA THR A 56 -1.71 10.49 -16.37
C THR A 56 -1.26 11.95 -16.32
N LEU A 57 -1.19 12.51 -15.13
CA LEU A 57 -0.61 13.84 -14.86
C LEU A 57 0.78 13.98 -15.50
N SER A 58 1.17 15.18 -15.91
CA SER A 58 2.55 15.45 -16.29
C SER A 58 3.45 15.58 -15.05
N PRO A 59 4.73 15.18 -15.11
CA PRO A 59 5.68 15.41 -14.01
C PRO A 59 5.75 16.88 -13.60
N VAL A 60 5.69 17.79 -14.57
CA VAL A 60 5.67 19.25 -14.36
C VAL A 60 4.44 19.67 -13.56
N ALA A 61 3.25 19.19 -13.92
CA ALA A 61 2.02 19.49 -13.17
C ALA A 61 2.05 18.93 -11.74
N LEU A 62 2.63 17.73 -11.54
CA LEU A 62 2.83 17.15 -10.22
C LEU A 62 3.77 18.02 -9.36
N GLN A 63 4.90 18.46 -9.90
CA GLN A 63 5.83 19.35 -9.21
C GLN A 63 5.19 20.69 -8.86
N TYR A 64 4.46 21.32 -9.80
CA TYR A 64 3.73 22.55 -9.52
C TYR A 64 2.71 22.38 -8.40
N PHE A 65 1.99 21.25 -8.34
CA PHE A 65 1.08 20.96 -7.24
C PHE A 65 1.83 20.87 -5.90
N CYS A 66 2.95 20.16 -5.86
CA CYS A 66 3.77 19.99 -4.66
C CYS A 66 4.37 21.31 -4.14
N ILE A 67 4.84 22.17 -5.05
CA ILE A 67 5.42 23.49 -4.73
C ILE A 67 4.32 24.46 -4.26
N SER A 68 3.19 24.51 -4.97
CA SER A 68 2.09 25.44 -4.67
C SER A 68 1.40 25.17 -3.32
N ASN A 69 1.65 24.00 -2.72
CA ASN A 69 1.08 23.61 -1.43
C ASN A 69 2.21 23.21 -0.44
N LYS A 70 3.36 23.87 -0.53
CA LYS A 70 4.50 23.62 0.38
C LYS A 70 4.13 23.87 1.84
N ASP A 71 3.49 25.01 2.10
CA ASP A 71 3.25 25.52 3.45
C ASP A 71 1.83 25.20 3.98
N ASN A 72 0.97 24.57 3.17
CA ASN A 72 -0.43 24.27 3.53
C ASN A 72 -0.56 22.94 4.31
N THR A 73 0.05 22.80 5.47
CA THR A 73 0.11 21.51 6.18
C THR A 73 -1.24 20.99 6.71
N SER A 74 -2.26 21.85 6.86
CA SER A 74 -3.56 21.50 7.44
C SER A 74 -4.68 21.23 6.43
N GLU A 75 -4.51 21.62 5.16
CA GLU A 75 -5.50 21.38 4.11
C GLU A 75 -5.24 20.05 3.38
N ASP A 76 -6.30 19.38 2.92
CA ASP A 76 -6.22 18.13 2.15
C ASP A 76 -5.19 18.18 1.02
N ALA A 77 -5.12 19.32 0.32
CA ALA A 77 -4.19 19.52 -0.77
C ALA A 77 -2.73 19.49 -0.30
N GLY A 78 -2.42 20.11 0.84
CA GLY A 78 -1.05 20.13 1.33
C GLY A 78 -0.64 18.87 2.09
N ILE A 79 -1.58 18.15 2.71
CA ILE A 79 -1.33 16.77 3.20
C ILE A 79 -0.92 15.88 2.02
N VAL A 80 -1.71 15.87 0.94
CA VAL A 80 -1.42 15.09 -0.27
C VAL A 80 -0.11 15.54 -0.91
N ALA A 81 0.14 16.84 -1.03
CA ALA A 81 1.40 17.37 -1.55
C ALA A 81 2.61 16.93 -0.72
N ASN A 82 2.49 16.92 0.61
CA ASN A 82 3.58 16.50 1.49
C ASN A 82 3.92 15.03 1.32
N ILE A 83 2.91 14.15 1.25
CA ILE A 83 3.11 12.72 1.02
C ILE A 83 3.75 12.49 -0.37
N LEU A 84 3.27 13.20 -1.40
CA LEU A 84 3.84 13.11 -2.75
C LEU A 84 5.30 13.55 -2.80
N ARG A 85 5.70 14.60 -2.06
CA ARG A 85 7.12 14.98 -1.94
C ARG A 85 7.96 13.85 -1.34
N HIS A 86 7.50 13.22 -0.27
CA HIS A 86 8.21 12.09 0.34
C HIS A 86 8.32 10.90 -0.62
N LEU A 87 7.26 10.60 -1.39
CA LEU A 87 7.31 9.56 -2.42
C LEU A 87 8.36 9.85 -3.48
N LEU A 88 8.34 11.07 -4.05
CA LEU A 88 9.28 11.46 -5.10
C LEU A 88 10.73 11.47 -4.61
N ILE A 89 10.99 11.95 -3.38
CA ILE A 89 12.32 11.91 -2.77
C ILE A 89 12.77 10.45 -2.55
N THR A 90 11.87 9.60 -2.04
CA THR A 90 12.19 8.19 -1.80
C THR A 90 12.46 7.46 -3.12
N GLU A 91 11.67 7.73 -4.16
CA GLU A 91 11.85 7.14 -5.49
C GLU A 91 13.23 7.49 -6.07
N SER A 92 13.68 8.74 -5.93
CA SER A 92 15.01 9.16 -6.42
C SER A 92 16.17 8.42 -5.74
N SER A 93 15.93 7.81 -4.58
CA SER A 93 16.95 7.02 -3.88
C SER A 93 17.12 5.60 -4.43
N PHE A 94 16.21 5.13 -5.29
CA PHE A 94 16.32 3.78 -5.88
C PHE A 94 17.52 3.63 -6.81
N ASP A 95 17.97 4.73 -7.42
CA ASP A 95 19.16 4.75 -8.28
C ASP A 95 20.45 4.41 -7.51
N ASN A 96 20.44 4.52 -6.17
CA ASN A 96 21.59 4.20 -5.33
C ASN A 96 21.76 2.69 -5.07
N GLU A 97 20.89 1.85 -5.64
CA GLU A 97 20.88 0.39 -5.49
C GLU A 97 21.05 -0.14 -4.06
N VAL A 98 20.52 0.56 -3.06
CA VAL A 98 20.63 0.16 -1.65
C VAL A 98 19.94 -1.19 -1.45
N LEU A 99 20.68 -2.15 -0.90
CA LEU A 99 20.25 -3.56 -0.81
C LEU A 99 19.41 -3.87 0.43
N ASP A 100 19.23 -2.92 1.34
CA ASP A 100 18.56 -3.14 2.62
C ASP A 100 17.02 -3.07 2.55
N GLY A 101 16.44 -2.83 1.37
CA GLY A 101 14.99 -2.84 1.15
C GLY A 101 14.24 -1.63 1.70
N LYS A 102 14.84 -0.87 2.62
CA LYS A 102 14.18 0.25 3.32
C LYS A 102 13.62 1.34 2.41
N PRO A 103 14.27 1.73 1.29
CA PRO A 103 13.65 2.66 0.36
C PRO A 103 12.31 2.15 -0.17
N PHE A 104 12.19 0.85 -0.47
CA PHE A 104 10.95 0.26 -0.99
C PHE A 104 9.86 0.19 0.08
N GLU A 105 10.22 -0.18 1.30
CA GLU A 105 9.33 -0.16 2.46
C GLU A 105 8.80 1.26 2.71
N MET A 106 9.68 2.26 2.71
CA MET A 106 9.30 3.67 2.90
C MET A 106 8.42 4.17 1.76
N PHE A 107 8.74 3.79 0.52
CA PHE A 107 7.92 4.15 -0.63
C PHE A 107 6.52 3.55 -0.50
N HIS A 108 6.40 2.25 -0.21
CA HIS A 108 5.10 1.62 -0.05
C HIS A 108 4.32 2.17 1.14
N THR A 109 4.99 2.47 2.25
CA THR A 109 4.40 3.12 3.42
C THR A 109 3.77 4.48 3.05
N ASN A 110 4.49 5.31 2.30
CA ASN A 110 3.96 6.59 1.83
C ASN A 110 2.85 6.41 0.78
N TRP A 111 2.89 5.34 -0.03
CA TRP A 111 1.79 5.02 -0.94
C TRP A 111 0.52 4.64 -0.17
N GLU A 112 0.63 3.85 0.91
CA GLU A 112 -0.51 3.50 1.77
C GLU A 112 -1.13 4.75 2.44
N LEU A 113 -0.31 5.73 2.81
CA LEU A 113 -0.78 7.05 3.27
C LEU A 113 -1.49 7.82 2.16
N LEU A 114 -0.84 7.93 0.99
CA LEU A 114 -1.36 8.69 -0.15
C LEU A 114 -2.71 8.13 -0.58
N TYR A 115 -2.80 6.81 -0.74
CA TYR A 115 -4.01 6.13 -1.15
C TYR A 115 -5.18 6.50 -0.22
N ARG A 116 -4.97 6.45 1.10
CA ARG A 116 -5.98 6.83 2.10
C ARG A 116 -6.32 8.32 2.06
N ALA A 117 -5.32 9.20 1.93
CA ALA A 117 -5.52 10.64 1.84
C ALA A 117 -6.34 11.06 0.60
N LEU A 118 -6.21 10.31 -0.50
CA LEU A 118 -6.99 10.53 -1.72
C LEU A 118 -8.45 10.08 -1.59
N GLN A 119 -8.79 9.20 -0.64
CA GLN A 119 -10.17 8.77 -0.44
C GLN A 119 -10.96 9.70 0.49
N LYS A 120 -12.29 9.59 0.45
CA LYS A 120 -13.13 10.19 1.50
C LYS A 120 -12.89 9.39 2.80
N ASN A 121 -12.83 10.08 3.93
CA ASN A 121 -12.73 9.42 5.23
C ASN A 121 -13.95 8.51 5.47
N GLY A 122 -13.73 7.31 5.98
CA GLY A 122 -14.76 6.28 6.15
C GLY A 122 -15.17 5.55 4.86
N LYS A 123 -14.51 5.79 3.71
CA LYS A 123 -14.87 5.12 2.45
C LYS A 123 -14.70 3.60 2.60
N VAL A 124 -15.79 2.88 2.33
CA VAL A 124 -15.78 1.41 2.32
C VAL A 124 -15.12 0.88 1.05
N MET A 125 -14.23 -0.09 1.20
CA MET A 125 -13.53 -0.71 0.08
C MET A 125 -13.12 -2.16 0.38
N SER A 126 -13.06 -3.01 -0.65
CA SER A 126 -12.41 -4.32 -0.55
C SER A 126 -10.91 -4.14 -0.31
N LEU A 127 -10.35 -4.89 0.66
CA LEU A 127 -8.89 -4.90 0.92
C LEU A 127 -8.10 -5.25 -0.34
N HIS A 128 -8.55 -6.25 -1.10
CA HIS A 128 -7.90 -6.68 -2.34
C HIS A 128 -7.94 -5.60 -3.43
N LYS A 129 -9.00 -4.77 -3.46
CA LYS A 129 -9.15 -3.68 -4.44
C LYS A 129 -8.12 -2.58 -4.23
N ILE A 130 -7.70 -2.34 -2.98
CA ILE A 130 -6.61 -1.40 -2.64
C ILE A 130 -5.34 -1.80 -3.41
N TYR A 131 -5.05 -3.10 -3.46
CA TYR A 131 -3.90 -3.69 -4.13
C TYR A 131 -4.13 -4.08 -5.60
N GLY A 132 -5.20 -3.56 -6.23
CA GLY A 132 -5.48 -3.79 -7.65
C GLY A 132 -5.83 -5.24 -8.00
N LEU A 133 -6.39 -6.00 -7.05
CA LEU A 133 -6.86 -7.37 -7.23
C LEU A 133 -8.40 -7.41 -7.35
N HIS A 134 -8.91 -8.41 -8.08
CA HIS A 134 -10.33 -8.56 -8.41
C HIS A 134 -11.12 -9.47 -7.46
N LYS A 135 -10.63 -9.66 -6.23
CA LYS A 135 -11.29 -10.49 -5.21
C LYS A 135 -12.11 -9.59 -4.27
N GLU A 136 -13.35 -9.93 -3.97
CA GLU A 136 -14.17 -9.21 -2.99
C GLU A 136 -14.45 -10.13 -1.80
N GLU A 137 -13.53 -10.16 -0.84
CA GLU A 137 -13.70 -10.94 0.40
C GLU A 137 -14.03 -10.02 1.58
N ILE A 138 -13.02 -9.28 2.05
CA ILE A 138 -13.18 -8.40 3.22
C ILE A 138 -13.29 -6.93 2.79
N LYS A 139 -14.31 -6.25 3.32
CA LYS A 139 -14.50 -4.80 3.15
C LYS A 139 -14.09 -4.07 4.42
N ILE A 140 -13.33 -3.01 4.26
CA ILE A 140 -12.83 -2.17 5.35
C ILE A 140 -13.24 -0.72 5.16
N GLN A 141 -13.26 0.03 6.25
CA GLN A 141 -13.46 1.48 6.26
C GLN A 141 -12.11 2.17 6.23
N LEU A 142 -11.78 2.80 5.11
CA LEU A 142 -10.54 3.56 4.99
C LEU A 142 -10.63 4.85 5.79
N GLN A 143 -9.58 5.14 6.54
CA GLN A 143 -9.43 6.41 7.22
C GLN A 143 -8.05 7.01 7.00
N ARG A 144 -7.91 8.31 7.25
CA ARG A 144 -6.60 8.96 7.24
C ARG A 144 -5.72 8.38 8.35
N LYS A 145 -4.42 8.33 8.09
CA LYS A 145 -3.43 7.81 9.01
C LYS A 145 -2.18 8.67 9.01
N THR A 146 -1.34 8.45 10.01
CA THR A 146 0.01 9.01 10.12
C THR A 146 1.02 7.88 10.25
N ILE A 147 2.23 8.05 9.73
CA ILE A 147 3.30 7.06 9.96
C ILE A 147 3.73 7.12 11.41
N ALA A 148 3.76 5.95 12.06
CA ALA A 148 4.26 5.76 13.40
C ALA A 148 5.47 4.84 13.37
N PHE A 149 6.64 5.38 13.73
CA PHE A 149 7.82 4.55 13.91
C PHE A 149 7.83 3.96 15.30
N CYS A 150 7.79 2.63 15.39
CA CYS A 150 7.89 1.92 16.65
C CYS A 150 9.29 2.07 17.24
N HIS A 151 9.40 2.02 18.57
CA HIS A 151 10.69 1.92 19.26
C HIS A 151 11.49 0.71 18.76
N ASN A 152 12.82 0.84 18.67
CA ASN A 152 13.71 -0.17 18.07
C ASN A 152 13.69 -1.54 18.80
N GLU A 153 13.22 -1.57 20.03
CA GLU A 153 13.12 -2.77 20.87
C GLU A 153 11.80 -3.52 20.68
N ILE A 154 10.79 -2.88 20.07
CA ILE A 154 9.46 -3.48 19.93
C ILE A 154 9.49 -4.53 18.83
N GLU A 155 9.08 -5.73 19.20
CA GLU A 155 8.65 -6.76 18.28
C GLU A 155 7.14 -6.75 18.17
N PHE A 156 6.62 -6.92 16.95
CA PHE A 156 5.20 -6.80 16.70
C PHE A 156 4.55 -8.19 16.49
N PRO A 157 3.35 -8.43 17.06
CA PRO A 157 2.64 -7.61 18.05
C PRO A 157 3.29 -7.65 19.45
N PRO A 158 3.33 -6.52 20.19
CA PRO A 158 3.85 -6.52 21.55
C PRO A 158 2.83 -7.04 22.57
N ASN A 159 3.36 -7.59 23.67
CA ASN A 159 2.59 -8.12 24.81
C ASN A 159 1.84 -7.05 25.62
N ASP A 160 2.20 -5.77 25.45
CA ASP A 160 1.58 -4.65 26.17
C ASP A 160 1.28 -3.48 25.21
N LYS A 161 1.87 -2.30 25.42
CA LYS A 161 1.65 -1.09 24.61
C LYS A 161 2.61 -1.02 23.43
N ILE A 162 2.17 -0.34 22.36
CA ILE A 162 3.05 0.10 21.28
C ILE A 162 3.47 1.54 21.60
N TYR A 163 4.76 1.86 21.51
CA TYR A 163 5.30 3.18 21.82
C TYR A 163 6.36 3.63 20.81
N ASP A 164 6.53 4.95 20.71
CA ASP A 164 7.50 5.59 19.82
C ASP A 164 8.93 5.58 20.40
N SER A 165 9.88 6.16 19.67
CA SER A 165 11.28 6.29 20.12
C SER A 165 11.46 7.10 21.42
N PHE A 166 10.46 7.89 21.82
CA PHE A 166 10.44 8.67 23.06
C PHE A 166 9.65 7.97 24.18
N LYS A 167 9.29 6.70 23.99
CA LYS A 167 8.47 5.89 24.92
C LYS A 167 7.06 6.44 25.15
N LYS A 168 6.55 7.27 24.24
CA LYS A 168 5.14 7.69 24.25
C LYS A 168 4.29 6.60 23.62
N SER A 169 3.27 6.13 24.35
CA SER A 169 2.36 5.10 23.85
C SER A 169 1.41 5.63 22.78
N PHE A 170 1.17 4.82 21.75
CA PHE A 170 0.10 5.06 20.78
C PHE A 170 -1.23 4.55 21.34
N GLU A 171 -2.23 5.42 21.43
CA GLU A 171 -3.52 5.09 22.03
C GLU A 171 -4.49 4.49 21.02
N ASN A 172 -4.77 5.21 19.93
CA ASN A 172 -5.68 4.76 18.89
C ASN A 172 -4.91 4.17 17.71
N LEU A 173 -4.70 2.84 17.75
CA LEU A 173 -3.89 2.13 16.73
C LEU A 173 -4.39 2.33 15.29
N MET A 174 -5.67 2.65 15.15
CA MET A 174 -6.32 2.92 13.88
C MET A 174 -5.76 4.16 13.17
N ASP A 175 -5.21 5.12 13.90
CA ASP A 175 -4.75 6.39 13.34
C ASP A 175 -3.36 6.28 12.70
N TYR A 176 -2.75 5.09 12.75
CA TYR A 176 -1.36 4.89 12.41
C TYR A 176 -1.11 3.81 11.36
N ILE A 177 -0.08 4.04 10.56
CA ILE A 177 0.65 3.01 9.83
C ILE A 177 1.93 2.76 10.62
N PHE A 178 2.04 1.60 11.26
CA PHE A 178 3.19 1.26 12.09
C PHE A 178 4.32 0.72 11.23
N VAL A 179 5.50 1.31 11.38
CA VAL A 179 6.74 0.84 10.75
C VAL A 179 7.67 0.35 11.86
N SER A 180 8.08 -0.90 11.77
CA SER A 180 9.03 -1.45 12.75
C SER A 180 10.44 -0.98 12.43
N LYS A 181 11.16 -0.54 13.47
CA LYS A 181 12.60 -0.21 13.37
C LYS A 181 13.50 -1.35 13.83
N LYS A 182 12.92 -2.41 14.38
CA LYS A 182 13.65 -3.59 14.84
C LYS A 182 14.19 -4.33 13.61
N SER A 183 15.51 -4.27 13.41
CA SER A 183 16.20 -4.81 12.22
C SER A 183 15.99 -6.30 11.99
N ASN A 184 15.63 -7.05 13.03
CA ASN A 184 15.31 -8.47 12.98
C ASN A 184 13.84 -8.74 13.29
N ASN A 185 12.93 -7.80 13.03
CA ASN A 185 11.50 -8.05 13.18
C ASN A 185 11.08 -9.15 12.20
N SER A 186 11.00 -10.38 12.70
CA SER A 186 10.73 -11.54 11.85
C SER A 186 9.30 -11.55 11.30
N SER A 187 8.40 -10.69 11.80
CA SER A 187 6.99 -10.69 11.43
C SER A 187 6.71 -10.02 10.08
N PHE A 188 7.02 -8.73 9.91
CA PHE A 188 6.72 -7.90 8.73
C PHE A 188 7.30 -6.50 8.88
N ASP A 189 7.28 -5.73 7.79
CA ASP A 189 7.83 -4.37 7.73
C ASP A 189 6.83 -3.33 8.26
N ILE A 190 5.55 -3.47 7.87
CA ILE A 190 4.49 -2.48 8.12
C ILE A 190 3.23 -3.16 8.72
N VAL A 191 2.55 -2.50 9.66
CA VAL A 191 1.21 -2.89 10.14
C VAL A 191 0.22 -1.77 9.99
N ILE A 192 -0.95 -2.11 9.51
CA ILE A 192 -2.11 -1.23 9.47
C ILE A 192 -3.29 -1.95 10.10
N PHE A 193 -3.95 -1.32 11.06
CA PHE A 193 -5.25 -1.78 11.56
C PHE A 193 -6.37 -1.05 10.86
N GLU A 194 -7.43 -1.78 10.49
CA GLU A 194 -8.60 -1.22 9.84
C GLU A 194 -9.90 -1.73 10.44
N ARG A 195 -10.94 -0.89 10.48
CA ARG A 195 -12.30 -1.31 10.87
C ARG A 195 -12.92 -2.10 9.74
N LYS A 196 -13.57 -3.21 10.07
CA LYS A 196 -14.42 -3.92 9.11
C LYS A 196 -15.65 -3.09 8.78
N ALA A 197 -16.06 -3.12 7.53
CA ALA A 197 -17.18 -2.32 7.04
C ALA A 197 -18.54 -2.76 7.59
N ASP A 198 -18.66 -4.02 8.00
CA ASP A 198 -19.86 -4.59 8.63
C ASP A 198 -19.97 -4.27 10.13
N GLY A 199 -18.99 -3.57 10.70
CA GLY A 199 -18.95 -3.25 12.13
C GLY A 199 -18.57 -4.43 13.03
N SER A 200 -18.19 -5.58 12.48
CA SER A 200 -17.90 -6.80 13.27
C SER A 200 -16.57 -6.76 14.02
N GLY A 201 -15.83 -5.65 13.95
CA GLY A 201 -14.53 -5.48 14.61
C GLY A 201 -13.47 -4.91 13.66
N TYR A 202 -12.25 -5.41 13.80
CA TYR A 202 -11.07 -4.89 13.12
C TYR A 202 -10.32 -6.00 12.37
N ILE A 203 -9.40 -5.60 11.50
CA ILE A 203 -8.41 -6.48 10.89
C ILE A 203 -7.01 -5.92 11.08
N ALA A 204 -6.01 -6.81 11.05
CA ALA A 204 -4.60 -6.45 10.95
C ALA A 204 -4.11 -6.73 9.52
N ILE A 205 -3.58 -5.71 8.86
CA ILE A 205 -2.95 -5.81 7.55
C ILE A 205 -1.45 -5.68 7.78
N ASN A 206 -0.75 -6.81 7.68
CA ASN A 206 0.69 -6.90 7.84
C ASN A 206 1.31 -6.91 6.45
N ILE A 207 2.25 -6.01 6.17
CA ILE A 207 2.83 -5.86 4.83
C ILE A 207 4.31 -6.21 4.86
N GLU A 208 4.71 -7.12 3.97
CA GLU A 208 6.10 -7.49 3.71
C GLU A 208 6.46 -7.02 2.29
N CYS A 209 7.51 -6.21 2.18
CA CYS A 209 8.04 -5.75 0.92
C CYS A 209 9.18 -6.67 0.46
N ARG A 210 8.98 -7.37 -0.66
CA ARG A 210 10.00 -8.23 -1.28
C ARG A 210 10.45 -7.65 -2.60
N PHE A 211 11.69 -7.15 -2.61
CA PHE A 211 12.29 -6.49 -3.75
C PHE A 211 13.53 -7.22 -4.27
N SER A 212 13.78 -7.09 -5.57
CA SER A 212 15.07 -7.42 -6.19
C SER A 212 15.36 -6.45 -7.32
N TYR A 213 16.59 -5.94 -7.39
CA TYR A 213 17.03 -5.17 -8.56
C TYR A 213 16.96 -6.02 -9.82
N PRO A 214 16.73 -5.43 -11.01
CA PRO A 214 16.50 -6.19 -12.24
C PRO A 214 17.60 -7.20 -12.59
N ASN A 215 18.84 -6.89 -12.24
CA ASN A 215 20.00 -7.75 -12.49
C ASN A 215 20.12 -8.93 -11.50
N LYS A 216 19.25 -9.00 -10.47
CA LYS A 216 19.27 -10.03 -9.42
C LYS A 216 18.20 -11.08 -9.69
N LYS A 217 18.60 -12.23 -10.23
CA LYS A 217 17.76 -13.42 -10.51
C LYS A 217 17.33 -14.19 -9.26
N THR A 218 16.81 -13.49 -8.26
CA THR A 218 16.30 -14.16 -7.07
C THR A 218 14.82 -14.46 -7.25
N LEU A 219 14.35 -15.62 -6.76
CA LEU A 219 12.93 -16.02 -6.78
C LEU A 219 12.33 -15.98 -5.37
N LEU A 220 11.09 -15.51 -5.26
CA LEU A 220 10.29 -15.62 -4.04
C LEU A 220 9.52 -16.94 -4.12
N GLU A 221 9.84 -17.85 -3.20
CA GLU A 221 9.35 -19.22 -3.20
C GLU A 221 8.17 -19.40 -2.24
N SER A 222 7.42 -20.48 -2.44
CA SER A 222 6.23 -20.78 -1.64
C SER A 222 6.55 -21.02 -0.16
N ASN A 223 7.63 -21.74 0.13
CA ASN A 223 8.06 -22.01 1.50
C ASN A 223 8.38 -20.71 2.25
N GLU A 224 9.08 -19.77 1.63
CA GLU A 224 9.42 -18.48 2.24
C GLU A 224 8.16 -17.70 2.65
N ILE A 225 7.14 -17.67 1.79
CA ILE A 225 5.86 -17.02 2.06
C ILE A 225 5.12 -17.73 3.21
N LEU A 226 5.05 -19.07 3.17
CA LEU A 226 4.33 -19.86 4.16
C LEU A 226 4.98 -19.79 5.54
N ASP A 227 6.31 -19.88 5.61
CA ASP A 227 7.05 -19.80 6.86
C ASP A 227 6.87 -18.42 7.50
N LYS A 228 6.95 -17.36 6.70
CA LYS A 228 6.68 -16.00 7.15
C LYS A 228 5.25 -15.83 7.66
N TYR A 229 4.26 -16.35 6.92
CA TYR A 229 2.87 -16.33 7.34
C TYR A 229 2.64 -17.06 8.66
N LYS A 230 3.20 -18.27 8.82
CA LYS A 230 3.10 -19.06 10.06
C LYS A 230 3.74 -18.33 11.23
N LEU A 231 4.97 -17.84 11.08
CA LEU A 231 5.67 -17.09 12.13
C LEU A 231 4.88 -15.85 12.59
N MET A 232 4.31 -15.10 11.64
CA MET A 232 3.48 -13.96 11.96
C MET A 232 2.19 -14.38 12.66
N HIS A 233 1.50 -15.38 12.11
CA HIS A 233 0.23 -15.89 12.65
C HIS A 233 0.41 -16.43 14.08
N ASP A 234 1.46 -17.19 14.36
CA ASP A 234 1.76 -17.75 15.68
C ASP A 234 1.97 -16.66 16.73
N LYS A 235 2.61 -15.54 16.37
CA LYS A 235 2.72 -14.39 17.26
C LYS A 235 1.36 -13.76 17.54
N TYR A 236 0.52 -13.58 16.51
CA TYR A 236 -0.82 -13.05 16.69
C TYR A 236 -1.74 -13.97 17.50
N LEU A 237 -1.55 -15.29 17.49
CA LEU A 237 -2.36 -16.24 18.28
C LEU A 237 -2.38 -15.92 19.77
N MET A 238 -1.33 -15.29 20.30
CA MET A 238 -1.31 -14.84 21.70
C MET A 238 -2.24 -13.65 21.97
N HIS A 239 -2.69 -12.93 20.95
CA HIS A 239 -3.46 -11.67 21.08
C HIS A 239 -4.89 -11.75 20.54
N VAL A 240 -5.25 -12.84 19.84
CA VAL A 240 -6.54 -12.96 19.15
C VAL A 240 -7.34 -14.15 19.69
N ARG A 241 -8.62 -14.21 19.34
CA ARG A 241 -9.42 -15.43 19.54
C ARG A 241 -9.16 -16.43 18.42
N TYR A 242 -9.14 -17.71 18.75
CA TYR A 242 -9.00 -18.78 17.77
C TYR A 242 -9.87 -19.98 18.14
N LEU A 243 -10.29 -20.75 17.14
CA LEU A 243 -10.96 -22.02 17.35
C LEU A 243 -9.94 -23.06 17.81
N CYS A 244 -10.18 -23.66 18.97
CA CYS A 244 -9.34 -24.72 19.49
C CYS A 244 -9.83 -26.07 18.95
N ASN A 245 -8.95 -26.75 18.21
CA ASN A 245 -9.20 -28.11 17.74
C ASN A 245 -8.45 -29.11 18.64
N ARG A 246 -8.85 -29.21 19.91
CA ARG A 246 -8.36 -30.31 20.77
C ARG A 246 -9.22 -31.54 20.52
N PHE A 247 -8.57 -32.58 19.98
CA PHE A 247 -9.00 -33.99 19.88
C PHE A 247 -10.51 -34.28 19.71
N ARG A 248 -10.92 -34.65 18.48
CA ARG A 248 -12.03 -35.55 18.08
C ARG A 248 -13.41 -35.46 18.78
N LEU A 249 -13.66 -34.53 19.67
CA LEU A 249 -14.95 -34.29 20.32
C LEU A 249 -15.37 -32.85 20.02
N GLU A 250 -16.55 -32.77 19.40
CA GLU A 250 -17.13 -31.67 18.65
C GLU A 250 -17.55 -30.47 19.52
N SER A 251 -16.60 -29.81 20.20
CA SER A 251 -16.83 -28.43 20.61
C SER A 251 -15.87 -27.53 19.84
N ASN A 252 -16.39 -26.84 18.81
CA ASN A 252 -15.75 -25.67 18.20
C ASN A 252 -15.72 -24.51 19.22
N SER A 253 -15.02 -24.70 20.34
CA SER A 253 -14.89 -23.69 21.38
C SER A 253 -13.82 -22.68 20.95
N TRP A 254 -14.19 -21.41 21.09
CA TRP A 254 -13.26 -20.31 20.93
C TRP A 254 -12.37 -20.21 22.17
N GLU A 255 -11.06 -20.22 21.97
CA GLU A 255 -10.06 -19.89 22.98
C GLU A 255 -9.53 -18.48 22.75
N ASP A 256 -9.23 -17.80 23.85
CA ASP A 256 -8.65 -16.46 23.85
C ASP A 256 -7.12 -16.58 24.05
N GLY A 257 -6.34 -15.88 23.24
CA GLY A 257 -4.90 -15.77 23.44
C GLY A 257 -4.54 -15.17 24.80
N ILE A 258 -3.33 -15.46 25.29
CA ILE A 258 -2.84 -15.04 26.63
C ILE A 258 -2.95 -13.51 26.86
N PHE A 259 -2.78 -12.72 25.80
CA PHE A 259 -2.83 -11.26 25.79
C PHE A 259 -4.11 -10.69 25.16
N TYR A 260 -5.10 -11.53 24.89
CA TYR A 260 -6.42 -11.11 24.42
C TYR A 260 -7.07 -10.14 25.43
N ASP A 261 -7.63 -9.04 24.93
CA ASP A 261 -8.17 -7.90 25.71
C ASP A 261 -7.17 -7.22 26.67
N ARG A 262 -5.88 -7.60 26.66
CA ARG A 262 -4.83 -7.06 27.54
C ARG A 262 -3.87 -6.15 26.79
N SER A 263 -3.22 -6.66 25.74
CA SER A 263 -2.28 -5.85 24.95
C SER A 263 -3.01 -4.82 24.08
N ALA A 264 -2.29 -3.83 23.57
CA ALA A 264 -2.85 -2.83 22.65
C ALA A 264 -3.51 -3.50 21.43
N VAL A 265 -2.91 -4.56 20.91
CA VAL A 265 -3.46 -5.37 19.81
C VAL A 265 -4.62 -6.24 20.27
N GLY A 266 -4.52 -6.85 21.46
CA GLY A 266 -5.58 -7.72 22.00
C GLY A 266 -6.91 -6.99 22.27
N LYS A 267 -6.85 -5.69 22.58
CA LYS A 267 -8.04 -4.82 22.74
C LYS A 267 -8.82 -4.60 21.45
N LEU A 268 -8.26 -4.92 20.28
CA LEU A 268 -8.98 -4.90 19.01
C LEU A 268 -9.94 -6.09 18.85
N LYS A 269 -9.88 -7.08 19.77
CA LYS A 269 -10.81 -8.22 19.82
C LYS A 269 -10.94 -8.98 18.49
N MET A 270 -9.82 -9.07 17.77
CA MET A 270 -9.73 -9.78 16.49
C MET A 270 -9.75 -11.29 16.69
N THR A 271 -10.07 -12.01 15.62
CA THR A 271 -9.88 -13.46 15.52
C THR A 271 -8.65 -13.76 14.67
N LYS A 272 -8.16 -15.02 14.70
CA LYS A 272 -7.06 -15.46 13.84
C LYS A 272 -7.32 -15.21 12.35
N ASP A 273 -8.59 -15.25 11.94
CA ASP A 273 -9.03 -15.06 10.55
C ASP A 273 -9.01 -13.59 10.11
N ASP A 274 -8.76 -12.65 11.04
CA ASP A 274 -8.71 -11.21 10.79
C ASP A 274 -7.29 -10.69 10.54
N ILE A 275 -6.32 -11.60 10.52
CA ILE A 275 -4.90 -11.29 10.39
C ILE A 275 -4.47 -11.59 8.95
N TYR A 276 -4.15 -10.55 8.20
CA TYR A 276 -3.77 -10.63 6.80
C TYR A 276 -2.26 -10.38 6.63
N LEU A 277 -1.64 -11.12 5.72
CA LEU A 277 -0.28 -10.89 5.22
C LEU A 277 -0.38 -10.42 3.77
N VAL A 278 0.13 -9.22 3.48
CA VAL A 278 0.25 -8.66 2.14
C VAL A 278 1.71 -8.69 1.74
N PHE A 279 2.04 -9.45 0.70
CA PHE A 279 3.35 -9.40 0.07
C PHE A 279 3.34 -8.42 -1.10
N ILE A 280 4.14 -7.37 -0.99
CA ILE A 280 4.41 -6.42 -2.08
C ILE A 280 5.65 -6.91 -2.81
N VAL A 281 5.45 -7.50 -3.98
CA VAL A 281 6.51 -8.26 -4.66
C VAL A 281 6.92 -7.60 -5.97
N TRP A 282 8.13 -7.02 -5.93
CA TRP A 282 8.84 -6.50 -7.10
C TRP A 282 9.89 -7.47 -7.65
N LYS A 283 10.10 -8.57 -6.94
CA LYS A 283 10.97 -9.68 -7.32
C LYS A 283 10.23 -10.72 -8.17
N ASN A 284 10.97 -11.58 -8.88
CA ASN A 284 10.36 -12.70 -9.58
C ASN A 284 9.73 -13.68 -8.59
N ILE A 285 8.56 -14.20 -8.92
CA ILE A 285 7.82 -15.16 -8.07
C ILE A 285 7.90 -16.52 -8.74
N GLY A 286 8.29 -17.54 -7.97
CA GLY A 286 8.27 -18.93 -8.40
C GLY A 286 6.85 -19.46 -8.58
N LYS A 287 6.73 -20.78 -8.76
CA LYS A 287 5.42 -21.43 -8.80
C LYS A 287 4.83 -21.45 -7.38
N LEU A 288 3.71 -20.77 -7.18
CA LEU A 288 3.03 -20.74 -5.89
C LEU A 288 2.20 -22.01 -5.67
N ASN A 289 2.33 -22.59 -4.49
CA ASN A 289 1.58 -23.77 -4.07
C ASN A 289 0.11 -23.44 -3.74
N TYR A 290 -0.74 -24.47 -3.73
CA TYR A 290 -2.18 -24.35 -3.44
C TYR A 290 -2.45 -23.73 -2.06
N ASP A 291 -1.60 -24.01 -1.07
CA ASP A 291 -1.69 -23.47 0.30
C ASP A 291 -1.54 -21.95 0.36
N ILE A 292 -0.89 -21.34 -0.63
CA ILE A 292 -0.76 -19.87 -0.72
C ILE A 292 -1.93 -19.31 -1.53
N LEU A 293 -2.20 -19.93 -2.68
CA LEU A 293 -3.19 -19.42 -3.63
C LEU A 293 -4.62 -19.43 -3.08
N ASN A 294 -4.95 -20.37 -2.19
CA ASN A 294 -6.29 -20.50 -1.61
C ASN A 294 -6.40 -20.00 -0.18
N ASN A 295 -5.31 -19.48 0.38
CA ASN A 295 -5.35 -18.86 1.70
C ASN A 295 -5.92 -17.44 1.60
N LYS A 296 -7.11 -17.22 2.15
CA LYS A 296 -7.79 -15.91 2.17
C LYS A 296 -6.99 -14.81 2.88
N ASN A 297 -6.11 -15.18 3.80
CA ASN A 297 -5.33 -14.29 4.64
C ASN A 297 -3.95 -13.96 4.05
N ILE A 298 -3.56 -14.57 2.92
CA ILE A 298 -2.32 -14.25 2.20
C ILE A 298 -2.68 -13.54 0.89
N ILE A 299 -2.21 -12.30 0.75
CA ILE A 299 -2.42 -11.47 -0.44
C ILE A 299 -1.08 -11.26 -1.12
N ILE A 300 -0.94 -11.77 -2.34
CA ILE A 300 0.28 -11.57 -3.15
C ILE A 300 0.04 -10.49 -4.19
N VAL A 301 0.72 -9.36 -4.03
CA VAL A 301 0.65 -8.21 -4.94
C VAL A 301 1.88 -8.24 -5.84
N LYS A 302 1.67 -8.67 -7.09
CA LYS A 302 2.76 -8.82 -8.07
C LYS A 302 3.09 -7.48 -8.71
N ARG A 303 4.29 -7.36 -9.28
CA ARG A 303 4.72 -6.25 -10.14
C ARG A 303 3.63 -5.66 -11.04
N LYS A 304 2.92 -6.49 -11.82
CA LYS A 304 1.81 -6.02 -12.71
C LYS A 304 0.66 -5.31 -11.98
N ASN A 305 0.39 -5.69 -10.73
CA ASN A 305 -0.61 -5.05 -9.88
C ASN A 305 -0.06 -3.72 -9.36
N LEU A 306 1.21 -3.70 -8.98
CA LEU A 306 1.91 -2.51 -8.48
C LEU A 306 2.04 -1.42 -9.56
N GLU A 307 2.41 -1.81 -10.78
CA GLU A 307 2.42 -0.94 -11.98
C GLU A 307 1.06 -0.27 -12.21
N LYS A 308 -0.04 -0.95 -11.86
CA LYS A 308 -1.40 -0.39 -11.96
C LYS A 308 -1.74 0.57 -10.82
N ILE A 309 -1.38 0.24 -9.57
CA ILE A 309 -1.81 1.01 -8.39
C ILE A 309 -0.88 2.17 -8.01
N TYR A 310 0.39 2.14 -8.42
CA TYR A 310 1.32 3.24 -8.16
C TYR A 310 1.16 4.39 -9.13
N THR A 311 0.25 4.27 -10.11
CA THR A 311 0.09 5.19 -11.24
C THR A 311 1.37 5.32 -12.07
N PRO A 312 1.30 5.64 -13.38
CA PRO A 312 2.49 5.85 -14.21
C PRO A 312 3.39 7.06 -13.80
N LEU A 313 3.12 7.69 -12.66
CA LEU A 313 3.70 8.96 -12.21
C LEU A 313 4.57 8.88 -10.96
N LEU A 314 4.37 7.88 -10.11
CA LEU A 314 5.18 7.64 -8.92
C LEU A 314 6.26 6.58 -9.19
N VAL A 315 6.37 6.22 -10.45
CA VAL A 315 7.13 5.10 -10.98
C VAL A 315 7.67 5.59 -12.31
N ILE A 316 8.45 6.67 -12.29
CA ILE A 316 9.09 7.26 -13.47
C ILE A 316 10.43 6.55 -13.72
N HIS A 317 11.01 5.92 -12.68
CA HIS A 317 12.33 5.34 -12.79
C HIS A 317 12.37 4.00 -13.55
N PRO A 318 13.43 3.78 -14.36
CA PRO A 318 13.55 2.61 -15.23
C PRO A 318 13.54 1.24 -14.53
N HIS A 319 13.90 1.17 -13.25
CA HIS A 319 13.90 -0.06 -12.46
C HIS A 319 12.53 -0.76 -12.43
N PHE A 320 11.46 0.02 -12.46
CA PHE A 320 10.09 -0.48 -12.50
C PHE A 320 9.56 -0.75 -13.92
N TYR A 321 10.29 -0.36 -14.96
CA TYR A 321 10.00 -0.65 -16.36
C TYR A 321 11.20 -1.25 -17.09
N ASN A 322 11.78 -2.32 -16.53
CA ASN A 322 12.97 -2.96 -17.09
C ASN A 322 12.79 -3.35 -18.56
N LYS A 323 11.57 -3.70 -18.98
CA LYS A 323 11.23 -3.98 -20.38
C LYS A 323 11.43 -2.78 -21.30
N ILE A 324 11.10 -1.57 -20.86
CA ILE A 324 11.29 -0.34 -21.66
C ILE A 324 12.79 -0.02 -21.74
N LEU A 325 13.53 -0.21 -20.65
CA LEU A 325 14.99 -0.08 -20.62
C LEU A 325 15.68 -1.08 -21.55
N GLU A 326 15.32 -2.36 -21.48
CA GLU A 326 15.83 -3.41 -22.36
C GLU A 326 15.49 -3.11 -23.81
N GLN A 327 14.28 -2.63 -24.11
CA GLN A 327 13.90 -2.19 -25.45
C GLN A 327 14.76 -1.03 -25.92
N ILE A 328 14.93 0.04 -25.13
CA ILE A 328 15.77 1.19 -25.48
C ILE A 328 17.22 0.75 -25.71
N ASN A 329 17.78 -0.05 -24.79
CA ASN A 329 19.15 -0.55 -24.91
C ASN A 329 19.33 -1.41 -26.15
N ASN A 330 18.42 -2.34 -26.44
CA ASN A 330 18.47 -3.15 -27.66
C ASN A 330 18.37 -2.29 -28.93
N THR A 331 17.59 -1.19 -28.91
CA THR A 331 17.49 -0.27 -30.06
C THR A 331 18.75 0.57 -30.26
N ILE A 332 19.53 0.81 -29.19
CA ILE A 332 20.82 1.52 -29.24
C ILE A 332 21.92 0.61 -29.78
N TYR A 333 21.84 -0.71 -29.58
CA TYR A 333 22.81 -1.68 -30.10
C TYR A 333 22.51 -2.18 -31.53
N GLU A 334 21.35 -1.83 -32.09
CA GLU A 334 20.95 -2.14 -33.47
C GLU A 334 21.17 -0.96 -34.44
N ASN A 335 21.68 0.18 -33.96
CA ASN A 335 22.20 1.30 -34.76
C ASN A 335 23.70 1.48 -34.52
#